data_AF-A0A5C3LRF9-F1
#
_entry.id   AF-A0A5C3LRF9-F1
#
_cell.length_a   1.000
_cell.length_b   1.000
_cell.length_c   1.000
_cell.angle_alpha   90.00
_cell.angle_beta   90.00
_cell.angle_gamma   90.00
#
_symmetry.space_group_name_H-M   'P 1'
#
loop_
_entity.id
_entity.type
_entity.pdbx_description
1 polymer ?
#
loop_
_entity_poly.entity_id
_entity_poly.type
_entity_poly.pdbx_seq_one_letter_code
_entity_poly.pdbx_strand_id
1 'polypeptide(L)'
;MPKSESKKDKPRRRRGNGELSKARRKEKWVAKGGQQRLLEGIAEATEVKELNNCPGQLDHVPTKGKKFRQQVGKLSLEPTPSSGSSLTSAPADGIYFVTPSEQARKDMSPGHPGVFAIRCDNVITEDGQEAILRCWEEVKKSPIKWSQPHSNQSSTPGLHLNIWNMYSLIPHVTPNTLQQDAQAKVAIQKFLEAINVHVAPMINRLLKFYFPEVSARQQRARQKVSEDLIGTGDWIDFGGAFFTVAAKEGTASEIFHLDSSDDPDTITWTVPIGRWVGGDFSGPQLNTKIPVQSGQALGVTTRLLSDSPTLTNDGDYRLVLTLFSDKFLMKHADPTPQ
;
A
#
# COMPACT_ATOMS: atom_id res chain seq x y z
N MET A 1 70.69 -5.56 1.10
CA MET A 1 69.73 -6.32 0.26
C MET A 1 68.59 -6.81 1.14
N PRO A 2 67.34 -6.31 0.97
CA PRO A 2 66.21 -6.75 1.78
C PRO A 2 65.51 -7.96 1.14
N LYS A 3 65.17 -8.95 1.95
CA LYS A 3 64.47 -10.18 1.56
C LYS A 3 62.96 -9.90 1.43
N SER A 4 62.39 -10.17 0.26
CA SER A 4 60.95 -10.10 0.00
C SER A 4 60.25 -11.34 0.57
N GLU A 5 59.44 -11.16 1.61
CA GLU A 5 58.58 -12.21 2.14
C GLU A 5 57.34 -12.39 1.27
N SER A 6 57.19 -13.58 0.67
CA SER A 6 56.02 -13.95 -0.11
C SER A 6 54.83 -14.23 0.81
N LYS A 7 53.76 -13.43 0.68
CA LYS A 7 52.48 -13.67 1.34
C LYS A 7 51.87 -14.95 0.78
N LYS A 8 51.82 -16.01 1.59
CA LYS A 8 51.12 -17.26 1.27
C LYS A 8 49.62 -17.00 1.14
N ASP A 9 49.09 -17.19 -0.08
CA ASP A 9 47.66 -17.18 -0.36
C ASP A 9 46.92 -18.21 0.50
N LYS A 10 46.02 -17.74 1.37
CA LYS A 10 45.16 -18.63 2.15
C LYS A 10 44.13 -19.27 1.20
N PRO A 11 43.92 -20.60 1.28
CA PRO A 11 42.97 -21.29 0.41
C PRO A 11 41.57 -20.70 0.58
N ARG A 12 41.02 -20.16 -0.52
CA ARG A 12 39.64 -19.66 -0.59
C ARG A 12 38.67 -20.79 -0.19
N ARG A 13 38.03 -20.65 0.97
CA ARG A 13 36.94 -21.54 1.42
C ARG A 13 35.87 -21.61 0.33
N ARG A 14 35.68 -22.79 -0.26
CA ARG A 14 34.66 -23.06 -1.28
C ARG A 14 33.26 -22.71 -0.75
N ARG A 15 32.62 -21.68 -1.33
CA ARG A 15 31.26 -21.19 -1.04
C ARG A 15 30.13 -22.14 -1.51
N GLY A 16 30.39 -23.45 -1.65
CA GLY A 16 29.53 -24.37 -2.38
C GLY A 16 28.33 -24.99 -1.65
N ASN A 17 28.14 -24.77 -0.35
CA ASN A 17 27.15 -25.55 0.45
C ASN A 17 26.05 -24.72 1.14
N GLY A 18 25.87 -23.46 0.75
CA GLY A 18 24.89 -22.56 1.39
C GLY A 18 23.43 -22.96 1.14
N GLU A 19 23.09 -23.30 -0.09
CA GLU A 19 21.73 -23.65 -0.54
C GLU A 19 21.21 -24.94 0.14
N LEU A 20 21.98 -26.03 0.05
CA LEU A 20 21.64 -27.32 0.68
C LEU A 20 21.50 -27.20 2.21
N SER A 21 22.34 -26.37 2.84
CA SER A 21 22.24 -26.09 4.28
C SER A 21 20.95 -25.34 4.63
N LYS A 22 20.54 -24.36 3.82
CA LYS A 22 19.26 -23.64 4.00
C LYS A 22 18.06 -24.56 3.83
N ALA A 23 18.05 -25.40 2.78
CA ALA A 23 16.98 -26.38 2.55
C ALA A 23 16.83 -27.34 3.74
N ARG A 24 17.94 -27.94 4.19
CA ARG A 24 17.94 -28.85 5.35
C ARG A 24 17.50 -28.17 6.65
N ARG A 25 17.85 -26.90 6.85
CA ARG A 25 17.36 -26.10 8.01
C ARG A 25 15.85 -25.88 7.92
N LYS A 26 15.33 -25.55 6.74
CA LYS A 26 13.89 -25.38 6.49
C LYS A 26 13.14 -26.69 6.75
N GLU A 27 13.59 -27.81 6.20
CA GLU A 27 13.02 -29.13 6.45
C GLU A 27 13.00 -29.47 7.95
N LYS A 28 14.11 -29.26 8.66
CA LYS A 28 14.17 -29.47 10.10
C LYS A 28 13.22 -28.57 10.88
N TRP A 29 13.03 -27.31 10.46
CA TRP A 29 12.11 -26.39 11.10
C TRP A 29 10.65 -26.82 10.88
N VAL A 30 10.29 -27.22 9.66
CA VAL A 30 8.97 -27.78 9.33
C VAL A 30 8.71 -29.06 10.13
N ALA A 31 9.66 -30.00 10.14
CA ALA A 31 9.54 -31.26 10.88
C ALA A 31 9.39 -31.08 12.40
N LYS A 32 9.85 -29.95 12.94
CA LYS A 32 9.66 -29.57 14.35
C LYS A 32 8.36 -28.78 14.60
N GLY A 33 7.38 -28.85 13.70
CA GLY A 33 6.13 -28.10 13.80
C GLY A 33 6.33 -26.58 13.73
N GLY A 34 7.39 -26.11 13.09
CA GLY A 34 7.67 -24.68 12.98
C GLY A 34 6.56 -23.91 12.27
N GLN A 35 6.00 -24.48 11.20
CA GLN A 35 4.90 -23.87 10.45
C GLN A 35 3.63 -23.72 11.30
N GLN A 36 3.26 -24.78 12.02
CA GLN A 36 2.09 -24.74 12.90
C GLN A 36 2.23 -23.66 13.99
N ARG A 37 3.39 -23.62 14.67
CA ARG A 37 3.67 -22.58 15.67
C ARG A 37 3.68 -21.16 15.10
N LEU A 38 4.14 -21.00 13.85
CA LEU A 38 4.06 -19.70 13.17
C LEU A 38 2.60 -19.31 12.92
N LEU A 39 1.76 -20.24 12.45
CA LEU A 39 0.33 -19.97 12.21
C LEU A 39 -0.42 -19.69 13.52
N GLU A 40 -0.11 -20.42 14.59
CA GLU A 40 -0.64 -20.18 15.94
C GLU A 40 -0.24 -18.79 16.44
N GLY A 41 1.05 -18.43 16.34
CA GLY A 41 1.51 -17.10 16.73
C GLY A 41 0.89 -15.97 15.89
N ILE A 42 0.64 -16.20 14.60
CA ILE A 42 -0.13 -15.26 13.77
C ILE A 42 -1.56 -15.14 14.28
N ALA A 43 -2.24 -16.27 14.55
CA ALA A 43 -3.62 -16.26 15.04
C ALA A 43 -3.76 -15.58 16.39
N GLU A 44 -2.83 -15.82 17.33
CA GLU A 44 -2.78 -15.16 18.64
C GLU A 44 -2.54 -13.65 18.53
N ALA A 45 -1.73 -13.23 17.56
CA ALA A 45 -1.46 -11.82 17.27
C ALA A 45 -2.49 -11.16 16.35
N THR A 46 -3.54 -11.89 15.92
CA THR A 46 -4.56 -11.40 14.99
C THR A 46 -5.87 -11.13 15.71
N GLU A 47 -6.34 -9.89 15.63
CA GLU A 47 -7.70 -9.52 15.99
C GLU A 47 -8.56 -9.39 14.73
N VAL A 48 -9.80 -9.90 14.82
CA VAL A 48 -10.76 -9.87 13.70
C VAL A 48 -12.04 -9.17 14.15
N LYS A 49 -12.40 -8.11 13.45
CA LYS A 49 -13.71 -7.48 13.52
C LYS A 49 -14.55 -7.93 12.33
N GLU A 50 -15.71 -8.51 12.61
CA GLU A 50 -16.67 -8.89 11.56
C GLU A 50 -17.73 -7.79 11.35
N LEU A 51 -18.06 -7.50 10.10
CA LEU A 51 -19.17 -6.61 9.72
C LEU A 51 -20.33 -7.39 9.13
N ASN A 52 -21.53 -7.14 9.66
CA ASN A 52 -22.74 -7.81 9.21
C ASN A 52 -23.27 -7.32 7.85
N ASN A 53 -22.87 -6.12 7.42
CA ASN A 53 -23.33 -5.50 6.19
C ASN A 53 -22.13 -5.10 5.33
N CYS A 54 -22.27 -5.24 4.00
CA CYS A 54 -21.30 -4.71 3.05
C CYS A 54 -21.37 -3.16 3.05
N PRO A 55 -20.24 -2.43 3.08
CA PRO A 55 -20.20 -0.97 3.13
C PRO A 55 -20.52 -0.26 1.80
N GLY A 56 -21.23 -0.93 0.87
CA GLY A 56 -21.56 -0.42 -0.47
C GLY A 56 -22.66 0.64 -0.53
N GLN A 57 -23.12 1.19 0.61
CA GLN A 57 -24.19 2.20 0.62
C GLN A 57 -23.82 3.50 -0.14
N LEU A 58 -22.52 3.70 -0.41
CA LEU A 58 -21.99 4.87 -1.11
C LEU A 58 -21.72 4.64 -2.61
N ASP A 59 -21.92 3.43 -3.13
CA ASP A 59 -21.58 3.08 -4.52
C ASP A 59 -22.36 3.90 -5.55
N HIS A 60 -23.59 4.30 -5.21
CA HIS A 60 -24.48 5.08 -6.06
C HIS A 60 -24.36 6.59 -5.86
N VAL A 61 -23.52 7.05 -4.92
CA VAL A 61 -23.37 8.47 -4.57
C VAL A 61 -22.18 9.04 -5.35
N PRO A 62 -22.23 10.31 -5.81
CA PRO A 62 -21.02 10.97 -6.32
C PRO A 62 -19.88 10.84 -5.33
N THR A 63 -18.67 10.54 -5.79
CA THR A 63 -17.57 10.05 -4.93
C THR A 63 -16.89 11.13 -4.09
N LYS A 64 -17.32 12.40 -4.26
CA LYS A 64 -16.84 13.56 -3.50
C LYS A 64 -17.86 14.71 -3.51
N GLY A 65 -17.59 15.73 -2.70
CA GLY A 65 -18.37 16.97 -2.66
C GLY A 65 -19.50 16.97 -1.61
N LYS A 66 -20.38 17.98 -1.67
CA LYS A 66 -21.40 18.22 -0.62
C LYS A 66 -22.36 17.05 -0.43
N LYS A 67 -22.87 16.46 -1.53
CA LYS A 67 -23.78 15.31 -1.47
C LYS A 67 -23.12 14.08 -0.86
N PHE A 68 -21.87 13.81 -1.23
CA PHE A 68 -21.09 12.72 -0.64
C PHE A 68 -20.91 12.91 0.87
N ARG A 69 -20.43 14.08 1.29
CA ARG A 69 -20.24 14.42 2.70
C ARG A 69 -21.54 14.33 3.51
N GLN A 70 -22.68 14.70 2.90
CA GLN A 70 -23.99 14.53 3.54
C GLN A 70 -24.37 13.06 3.71
N GLN A 71 -24.04 12.18 2.77
CA GLN A 71 -24.31 10.74 2.90
C GLN A 71 -23.35 10.08 3.89
N VAL A 72 -22.05 10.40 3.81
CA VAL A 72 -21.08 9.95 4.82
C VAL A 72 -21.50 10.42 6.22
N GLY A 73 -21.93 11.68 6.36
CA GLY A 73 -22.44 12.21 7.63
C GLY A 73 -23.73 11.56 8.15
N LYS A 74 -24.50 10.85 7.30
CA LYS A 74 -25.63 10.01 7.74
C LYS A 74 -25.20 8.61 8.17
N LEU A 75 -24.09 8.11 7.62
CA LEU A 75 -23.51 6.82 7.99
C LEU A 75 -22.68 6.91 9.28
N SER A 76 -21.99 8.04 9.47
CA SER A 76 -21.44 8.42 10.76
C SER A 76 -22.59 8.65 11.73
N LEU A 77 -22.62 7.93 12.85
CA LEU A 77 -23.62 8.09 13.90
C LEU A 77 -23.59 9.47 14.59
N GLU A 78 -22.77 10.43 14.13
CA GLU A 78 -22.61 11.73 14.77
C GLU A 78 -22.58 12.95 13.81
N PRO A 79 -23.12 14.10 14.26
CA PRO A 79 -23.24 15.30 13.47
C PRO A 79 -21.97 16.16 13.52
N THR A 80 -20.81 15.65 13.11
CA THR A 80 -19.75 16.48 12.47
C THR A 80 -18.56 15.62 12.00
N PRO A 81 -17.97 15.88 10.81
CA PRO A 81 -16.97 14.98 10.22
C PRO A 81 -15.53 15.18 10.74
N SER A 82 -15.26 16.10 11.68
CA SER A 82 -13.89 16.56 11.94
C SER A 82 -13.18 15.95 13.14
N SER A 83 -13.86 15.29 14.09
CA SER A 83 -13.16 14.79 15.30
C SER A 83 -12.93 13.28 15.34
N GLY A 84 -13.79 12.48 14.68
CA GLY A 84 -13.79 11.01 14.80
C GLY A 84 -13.81 10.48 16.24
N SER A 85 -13.98 11.33 17.25
CA SER A 85 -13.68 11.05 18.66
C SER A 85 -14.60 9.97 19.26
N SER A 86 -15.71 9.67 18.60
CA SER A 86 -16.70 8.68 18.96
C SER A 86 -16.48 7.28 18.37
N LEU A 87 -15.54 7.12 17.43
CA LEU A 87 -15.23 5.82 16.83
C LEU A 87 -14.44 4.94 17.81
N THR A 88 -14.82 3.67 17.92
CA THR A 88 -14.05 2.69 18.71
C THR A 88 -12.66 2.51 18.10
N SER A 89 -11.61 2.56 18.91
CA SER A 89 -10.25 2.34 18.43
C SER A 89 -9.94 0.84 18.37
N ALA A 90 -9.41 0.39 17.23
CA ALA A 90 -8.80 -0.93 17.12
C ALA A 90 -7.52 -1.00 17.98
N PRO A 91 -7.02 -2.20 18.34
CA PRO A 91 -5.75 -2.35 19.04
C PRO A 91 -4.62 -1.62 18.31
N ALA A 92 -3.66 -1.06 19.03
CA ALA A 92 -2.53 -0.33 18.42
C ALA A 92 -1.53 -1.25 17.72
N ASP A 93 -1.43 -2.49 18.20
CA ASP A 93 -0.43 -3.47 17.80
C ASP A 93 -1.11 -4.76 17.32
N GLY A 94 -0.34 -5.62 16.67
CA GLY A 94 -0.82 -6.87 16.09
C GLY A 94 -1.50 -6.68 14.74
N ILE A 95 -1.86 -7.81 14.15
CA ILE A 95 -2.58 -7.86 12.88
C ILE A 95 -4.06 -7.61 13.17
N TYR A 96 -4.67 -6.68 12.45
CA TYR A 96 -6.08 -6.34 12.64
C TYR A 96 -6.84 -6.48 11.33
N PHE A 97 -7.84 -7.35 11.31
CA PHE A 97 -8.72 -7.57 10.17
C PHE A 97 -10.10 -6.97 10.40
N VAL A 98 -10.66 -6.44 9.33
CA VAL A 98 -12.09 -6.14 9.24
C VAL A 98 -12.68 -6.94 8.08
N THR A 99 -13.45 -7.97 8.39
CA THR A 99 -13.98 -8.93 7.41
C THR A 99 -15.50 -8.85 7.27
N PRO A 100 -16.06 -9.19 6.11
CA PRO A 100 -17.50 -9.40 5.96
C PRO A 100 -17.94 -10.67 6.67
N SER A 101 -19.11 -10.61 7.31
CA SER A 101 -19.85 -11.80 7.75
C SER A 101 -20.27 -12.65 6.56
N GLU A 102 -20.69 -13.89 6.81
CA GLU A 102 -21.23 -14.76 5.77
C GLU A 102 -22.41 -14.11 5.02
N GLN A 103 -23.24 -13.35 5.72
CA GLN A 103 -24.35 -12.64 5.09
C GLN A 103 -23.86 -11.50 4.20
N ALA A 104 -22.92 -10.68 4.68
CA ALA A 104 -22.35 -9.59 3.88
C ALA A 104 -21.64 -10.10 2.61
N ARG A 105 -21.00 -11.28 2.68
CA ARG A 105 -20.34 -11.92 1.52
C ARG A 105 -21.29 -12.22 0.37
N LYS A 106 -22.57 -12.46 0.63
CA LYS A 106 -23.57 -12.73 -0.43
C LYS A 106 -23.83 -11.52 -1.32
N ASP A 107 -23.58 -10.32 -0.78
CA ASP A 107 -23.80 -9.05 -1.48
C ASP A 107 -22.51 -8.54 -2.17
N MET A 108 -21.42 -9.30 -2.13
CA MET A 108 -20.12 -8.92 -2.65
C MET A 108 -19.86 -9.53 -4.03
N SER A 109 -19.04 -8.85 -4.85
CA SER A 109 -18.56 -9.41 -6.11
C SER A 109 -17.79 -10.72 -5.84
N PRO A 110 -17.90 -11.74 -6.72
CA PRO A 110 -17.14 -12.98 -6.57
C PRO A 110 -15.62 -12.78 -6.54
N GLY A 111 -15.10 -11.70 -7.14
CA GLY A 111 -13.68 -11.34 -7.15
C GLY A 111 -13.21 -10.56 -5.93
N HIS A 112 -14.11 -10.17 -5.01
CA HIS A 112 -13.74 -9.33 -3.89
C HIS A 112 -12.72 -10.02 -2.97
N PRO A 113 -11.71 -9.31 -2.43
CA PRO A 113 -10.66 -9.87 -1.55
C PRO A 113 -11.14 -10.50 -0.22
N GLY A 114 -12.44 -10.54 0.05
CA GLY A 114 -12.98 -11.04 1.33
C GLY A 114 -12.56 -10.28 2.59
N VAL A 115 -12.04 -9.06 2.46
CA VAL A 115 -11.65 -8.17 3.57
C VAL A 115 -12.00 -6.72 3.23
N PHE A 116 -12.40 -5.91 4.21
CA PHE A 116 -12.59 -4.47 4.04
C PHE A 116 -11.33 -3.69 4.44
N ALA A 117 -10.69 -4.07 5.55
CA ALA A 117 -9.42 -3.50 5.98
C ALA A 117 -8.52 -4.56 6.63
N ILE A 118 -7.21 -4.43 6.47
CA ILE A 118 -6.19 -5.23 7.14
C ILE A 118 -5.03 -4.32 7.55
N ARG A 119 -4.64 -4.31 8.83
CA ARG A 119 -3.38 -3.72 9.26
C ARG A 119 -2.37 -4.82 9.54
N CYS A 120 -1.17 -4.66 8.99
CA CYS A 120 -0.03 -5.53 9.23
C CYS A 120 1.11 -4.74 9.88
N ASP A 121 1.72 -5.35 10.88
CA ASP A 121 2.83 -4.77 11.63
C ASP A 121 4.19 -5.09 11.01
N ASN A 122 5.17 -4.22 11.26
CA ASN A 122 6.57 -4.43 10.88
C ASN A 122 6.77 -4.81 9.40
N VAL A 123 5.99 -4.19 8.52
CA VAL A 123 6.05 -4.45 7.08
C VAL A 123 7.35 -3.89 6.49
N ILE A 124 7.77 -2.71 6.95
CA ILE A 124 9.01 -2.05 6.53
C ILE A 124 9.96 -1.92 7.72
N THR A 125 11.20 -2.38 7.54
CA THR A 125 12.26 -2.21 8.55
C THR A 125 12.65 -0.76 8.72
N GLU A 126 13.20 -0.39 9.88
CA GLU A 126 13.68 0.98 10.15
C GLU A 126 14.68 1.47 9.08
N ASP A 127 15.67 0.64 8.70
CA ASP A 127 16.61 0.96 7.62
C ASP A 127 15.91 1.25 6.29
N GLY A 128 14.84 0.49 5.98
CA GLY A 128 14.06 0.69 4.77
C GLY A 128 13.25 1.99 4.82
N GLN A 129 12.68 2.30 5.98
CA GLN A 129 12.01 3.56 6.24
C GLN A 129 12.96 4.74 6.04
N GLU A 130 14.16 4.70 6.64
CA GLU A 130 15.16 5.76 6.49
C GLU A 130 15.62 5.93 5.04
N ALA A 131 15.86 4.82 4.33
CA ALA A 131 16.24 4.87 2.92
C ALA A 131 15.18 5.57 2.06
N ILE A 132 13.90 5.25 2.27
CA ILE A 132 12.78 5.87 1.56
C ILE A 132 12.67 7.36 1.90
N LEU A 133 12.73 7.73 3.19
CA LEU A 133 12.66 9.13 3.62
C LEU A 133 13.81 9.96 3.03
N ARG A 134 15.04 9.42 3.01
CA ARG A 134 16.17 10.09 2.39
C ARG A 134 15.94 10.35 0.90
N CYS A 135 15.44 9.36 0.16
CA CYS A 135 15.12 9.55 -1.26
C CYS A 135 13.97 10.54 -1.47
N TRP A 136 12.97 10.55 -0.59
CA TRP A 136 11.88 11.53 -0.62
C TRP A 136 12.39 12.96 -0.37
N GLU A 137 13.33 13.15 0.56
CA GLU A 137 14.00 14.44 0.76
C GLU A 137 14.77 14.90 -0.49
N GLU A 138 15.38 13.98 -1.25
CA GLU A 138 16.00 14.31 -2.55
C GLU A 138 14.95 14.79 -3.56
N VAL A 139 13.77 14.15 -3.61
CA VAL A 139 12.65 14.58 -4.48
C VAL A 139 12.21 15.99 -4.12
N LYS A 140 12.01 16.29 -2.84
CA LYS A 140 11.58 17.63 -2.39
C LYS A 140 12.59 18.73 -2.67
N LYS A 141 13.88 18.42 -2.57
CA LYS A 141 14.98 19.38 -2.86
C LYS A 141 15.23 19.58 -4.34
N SER A 142 14.69 18.70 -5.19
CA SER A 142 14.77 18.83 -6.65
C SER A 142 13.78 19.89 -7.17
N PRO A 143 13.95 20.39 -8.40
CA PRO A 143 12.97 21.29 -9.04
C PRO A 143 11.71 20.54 -9.48
N ILE A 144 11.00 19.96 -8.51
CA ILE A 144 9.79 19.16 -8.73
C ILE A 144 8.59 20.08 -9.02
N LYS A 145 7.80 19.72 -10.03
CA LYS A 145 6.51 20.36 -10.32
C LYS A 145 5.42 19.64 -9.55
N TRP A 146 4.90 20.29 -8.52
CA TRP A 146 3.76 19.82 -7.75
C TRP A 146 2.45 20.04 -8.53
N SER A 147 1.54 19.09 -8.42
CA SER A 147 0.17 19.28 -8.92
C SER A 147 -0.48 20.42 -8.13
N GLN A 148 -1.17 21.33 -8.84
CA GLN A 148 -1.91 22.41 -8.19
C GLN A 148 -3.07 21.82 -7.38
N PRO A 149 -3.25 22.23 -6.11
CA PRO A 149 -4.37 21.76 -5.32
C PRO A 149 -5.69 22.20 -5.96
N HIS A 150 -6.58 21.25 -6.22
CA HIS A 150 -7.95 21.56 -6.59
C HIS A 150 -8.78 21.85 -5.33
N SER A 151 -9.84 22.65 -5.44
CA SER A 151 -10.73 23.01 -4.30
C SER A 151 -11.42 21.81 -3.61
N ASN A 152 -11.39 20.64 -4.24
CA ASN A 152 -11.91 19.38 -3.69
C ASN A 152 -10.79 18.38 -3.32
N GLN A 153 -9.55 18.84 -3.23
CA GLN A 153 -8.40 18.06 -2.79
C GLN A 153 -7.94 18.56 -1.42
N SER A 154 -7.17 17.73 -0.72
CA SER A 154 -6.56 18.13 0.55
C SER A 154 -5.57 19.28 0.34
N SER A 155 -5.41 20.07 1.41
CA SER A 155 -4.56 21.25 1.53
C SER A 155 -3.10 21.04 1.11
N THR A 156 -2.57 19.84 1.33
CA THR A 156 -1.18 19.50 1.03
C THR A 156 -1.02 18.82 -0.34
N PRO A 157 -0.04 19.22 -1.17
CA PRO A 157 0.19 18.63 -2.47
C PRO A 157 0.71 17.19 -2.34
N GLY A 158 0.37 16.35 -3.32
CA GLY A 158 0.88 14.98 -3.43
C GLY A 158 1.34 14.67 -4.86
N LEU A 159 2.12 13.61 -5.01
CA LEU A 159 2.57 13.12 -6.32
C LEU A 159 1.93 11.77 -6.62
N HIS A 160 1.36 11.61 -7.82
CA HIS A 160 0.94 10.30 -8.33
C HIS A 160 2.01 9.76 -9.26
N LEU A 161 2.87 8.90 -8.75
CA LEU A 161 4.03 8.38 -9.44
C LEU A 161 3.75 7.00 -10.06
N ASN A 162 4.54 6.66 -11.06
CA ASN A 162 4.54 5.40 -11.80
C ASN A 162 3.41 5.25 -12.85
N ILE A 163 2.74 4.10 -12.97
CA ILE A 163 1.84 3.76 -14.09
C ILE A 163 0.40 4.02 -13.67
N TRP A 164 -0.39 4.68 -14.51
CA TRP A 164 -1.81 4.91 -14.25
C TRP A 164 -2.63 4.80 -15.55
N ASN A 165 -3.91 4.42 -15.46
CA ASN A 165 -4.80 4.30 -16.62
C ASN A 165 -6.16 5.02 -16.44
N MET A 166 -6.28 5.96 -15.49
CA MET A 166 -7.57 6.61 -15.20
C MET A 166 -8.15 7.44 -16.36
N TYR A 167 -7.30 8.08 -17.17
CA TYR A 167 -7.70 9.04 -18.20
C TYR A 167 -7.31 8.63 -19.63
N SER A 168 -6.89 7.37 -19.81
CA SER A 168 -6.44 6.81 -21.07
C SER A 168 -7.08 5.43 -21.27
N LEU A 169 -7.09 4.94 -22.50
CA LEU A 169 -7.43 3.55 -22.79
C LEU A 169 -6.23 2.62 -22.60
N ILE A 170 -5.01 3.20 -22.63
CA ILE A 170 -3.74 2.49 -22.60
C ILE A 170 -2.97 2.89 -21.33
N PRO A 171 -2.38 1.91 -20.61
CA PRO A 171 -1.48 2.19 -19.49
C PRO A 171 -0.40 3.20 -19.89
N HIS A 172 -0.12 4.17 -19.03
CA HIS A 172 0.96 5.13 -19.27
C HIS A 172 1.64 5.52 -17.97
N VAL A 173 2.91 5.93 -18.08
CA VAL A 173 3.63 6.49 -16.94
C VAL A 173 3.13 7.92 -16.70
N THR A 174 2.80 8.25 -15.46
CA THR A 174 2.13 9.51 -15.12
C THR A 174 2.97 10.74 -15.47
N PRO A 175 2.32 11.89 -15.75
CA PRO A 175 3.01 13.17 -15.91
C PRO A 175 3.86 13.55 -14.69
N ASN A 176 3.42 13.23 -13.46
CA ASN A 176 4.20 13.54 -12.26
C ASN A 176 5.53 12.76 -12.23
N THR A 177 5.65 11.66 -12.97
CA THR A 177 6.88 10.89 -13.14
C THR A 177 7.70 11.37 -14.34
N LEU A 178 7.07 11.54 -15.52
CA LEU A 178 7.77 11.80 -16.78
C LEU A 178 7.90 13.27 -17.18
N GLN A 179 7.04 14.16 -16.72
CA GLN A 179 7.01 15.57 -17.14
C GLN A 179 7.69 16.50 -16.12
N GLN A 180 8.79 15.99 -15.55
CA GLN A 180 9.61 16.68 -14.57
C GLN A 180 10.95 17.11 -15.16
N ASP A 181 11.62 18.03 -14.47
CA ASP A 181 12.99 18.40 -14.74
C ASP A 181 13.95 17.21 -14.57
N ALA A 182 15.07 17.21 -15.29
CA ALA A 182 15.98 16.06 -15.34
C ALA A 182 16.48 15.64 -13.94
N GLN A 183 16.82 16.61 -13.08
CA GLN A 183 17.23 16.34 -11.70
C GLN A 183 16.08 15.73 -10.87
N ALA A 184 14.86 16.23 -11.04
CA ALA A 184 13.68 15.70 -10.35
C ALA A 184 13.35 14.27 -10.80
N LYS A 185 13.49 13.97 -12.10
CA LYS A 185 13.34 12.60 -12.63
C LYS A 185 14.31 11.62 -11.98
N VAL A 186 15.58 11.98 -11.84
CA VAL A 186 16.59 11.14 -11.19
C VAL A 186 16.23 10.91 -9.71
N ALA A 187 15.79 11.95 -9.00
CA ALA A 187 15.35 11.82 -7.61
C ALA A 187 14.12 10.92 -7.47
N ILE A 188 13.11 11.09 -8.34
CA ILE A 188 11.92 10.24 -8.40
C ILE A 188 12.30 8.78 -8.68
N GLN A 189 13.19 8.54 -9.64
CA GLN A 189 13.64 7.20 -9.96
C GLN A 189 14.25 6.52 -8.73
N LYS A 190 15.21 7.17 -8.05
CA LYS A 190 15.80 6.62 -6.81
C LYS A 190 14.76 6.35 -5.72
N PHE A 191 13.76 7.22 -5.61
CA PHE A 191 12.66 7.06 -4.66
C PHE A 191 11.80 5.84 -4.99
N LEU A 192 11.43 5.64 -6.26
CA LEU A 192 10.68 4.46 -6.70
C LEU A 192 11.51 3.18 -6.58
N GLU A 193 12.82 3.24 -6.85
CA GLU A 193 13.75 2.12 -6.60
C GLU A 193 13.79 1.74 -5.10
N ALA A 194 13.85 2.71 -4.19
CA ALA A 194 13.79 2.45 -2.76
C ALA A 194 12.47 1.78 -2.35
N ILE A 195 11.34 2.24 -2.90
CA ILE A 195 10.03 1.59 -2.70
C ILE A 195 10.04 0.17 -3.25
N ASN A 196 10.64 -0.07 -4.43
CA ASN A 196 10.72 -1.38 -5.05
C ASN A 196 11.60 -2.35 -4.25
N VAL A 197 12.62 -1.86 -3.54
CA VAL A 197 13.49 -2.68 -2.69
C VAL A 197 12.84 -2.97 -1.34
N HIS A 198 12.21 -1.98 -0.72
CA HIS A 198 11.81 -2.07 0.69
C HIS A 198 10.32 -2.33 0.90
N VAL A 199 9.44 -1.89 0.00
CA VAL A 199 7.98 -1.95 0.16
C VAL A 199 7.35 -3.02 -0.73
N ALA A 200 7.57 -2.94 -2.04
CA ALA A 200 6.91 -3.81 -3.02
C ALA A 200 7.08 -5.32 -2.73
N PRO A 201 8.26 -5.83 -2.30
CA PRO A 201 8.43 -7.25 -2.01
C PRO A 201 7.61 -7.69 -0.80
N MET A 202 7.42 -6.80 0.18
CA MET A 202 6.64 -7.09 1.38
C MET A 202 5.15 -7.07 1.08
N ILE A 203 4.66 -6.08 0.34
CA ILE A 203 3.26 -6.06 -0.13
C ILE A 203 2.96 -7.28 -1.01
N ASN A 204 3.86 -7.67 -1.91
CA ASN A 204 3.72 -8.89 -2.70
C ASN A 204 3.59 -10.15 -1.82
N ARG A 205 4.34 -10.24 -0.71
CA ARG A 205 4.21 -11.37 0.23
C ARG A 205 2.87 -11.35 0.94
N LEU A 206 2.40 -10.18 1.40
CA LEU A 206 1.10 -10.02 2.04
C LEU A 206 -0.03 -10.43 1.09
N LEU A 207 0.01 -9.96 -0.16
CA LEU A 207 -0.95 -10.33 -1.20
C LEU A 207 -0.94 -11.84 -1.46
N LYS A 208 0.23 -12.46 -1.63
CA LYS A 208 0.31 -13.92 -1.86
C LYS A 208 -0.20 -14.75 -0.69
N PHE A 209 -0.01 -14.25 0.54
CA PHE A 209 -0.38 -14.97 1.75
C PHE A 209 -1.87 -14.80 2.07
N TYR A 210 -2.37 -13.57 2.09
CA TYR A 210 -3.74 -13.27 2.51
C TYR A 210 -4.75 -13.19 1.34
N PHE A 211 -4.28 -12.81 0.14
CA PHE A 211 -5.15 -12.53 -1.02
C PHE A 211 -4.62 -13.19 -2.31
N PRO A 212 -4.41 -14.51 -2.32
CA PRO A 212 -3.72 -15.19 -3.43
C PRO A 212 -4.41 -14.99 -4.78
N GLU A 213 -5.74 -14.89 -4.81
CA GLU A 213 -6.52 -14.63 -6.03
C GLU A 213 -6.28 -13.21 -6.57
N VAL A 214 -6.28 -12.20 -5.70
CA VAL A 214 -5.93 -10.81 -6.05
C VAL A 214 -4.49 -10.75 -6.55
N SER A 215 -3.56 -11.42 -5.86
CA SER A 215 -2.16 -11.49 -6.29
C SER A 215 -2.03 -12.09 -7.69
N ALA A 216 -2.71 -13.21 -7.94
CA ALA A 216 -2.72 -13.85 -9.26
C ALA A 216 -3.30 -12.94 -10.34
N ARG A 217 -4.39 -12.21 -10.04
CA ARG A 217 -4.97 -11.23 -10.97
C ARG A 217 -4.00 -10.08 -11.25
N GLN A 218 -3.36 -9.51 -10.23
CA GLN A 218 -2.35 -8.46 -10.41
C GLN A 218 -1.14 -8.92 -11.23
N GLN A 219 -0.69 -10.17 -11.10
CA GLN A 219 0.37 -10.71 -11.96
C GLN A 219 -0.04 -10.79 -13.43
N ARG A 220 -1.28 -11.18 -13.72
CA ARG A 220 -1.79 -11.18 -15.10
C ARG A 220 -1.87 -9.76 -15.68
N ALA A 221 -2.41 -8.81 -14.91
CA ALA A 221 -2.40 -7.39 -15.30
C ALA A 221 -0.98 -6.89 -15.54
N ARG A 222 -0.03 -7.21 -14.65
CA ARG A 222 1.37 -6.79 -14.77
C ARG A 222 1.99 -7.30 -16.06
N GLN A 223 1.81 -8.58 -16.38
CA GLN A 223 2.30 -9.15 -17.62
C GLN A 223 1.78 -8.35 -18.82
N LYS A 224 0.47 -8.09 -18.87
CA LYS A 224 -0.12 -7.38 -20.00
C LYS A 224 0.33 -5.91 -20.09
N VAL A 225 0.34 -5.21 -18.97
CA VAL A 225 0.81 -3.81 -18.88
C VAL A 225 2.29 -3.69 -19.27
N SER A 226 3.12 -4.68 -18.93
CA SER A 226 4.55 -4.67 -19.30
C SER A 226 4.78 -4.79 -20.81
N GLU A 227 3.90 -5.49 -21.52
CA GLU A 227 3.94 -5.56 -22.99
C GLU A 227 3.61 -4.20 -23.62
N ASP A 228 2.69 -3.43 -23.01
CA ASP A 228 2.28 -2.11 -23.52
C ASP A 228 3.32 -1.01 -23.20
N LEU A 229 4.21 -1.24 -22.24
CA LEU A 229 5.19 -0.27 -21.74
C LEU A 229 6.64 -0.63 -22.10
N ILE A 230 6.85 -1.42 -23.16
CA ILE A 230 8.20 -1.78 -23.63
C ILE A 230 9.09 -0.54 -23.79
N GLY A 231 10.31 -0.62 -23.24
CA GLY A 231 11.30 0.46 -23.30
C GLY A 231 11.24 1.44 -22.12
N THR A 232 10.29 1.27 -21.21
CA THR A 232 10.34 1.91 -19.88
C THR A 232 11.24 1.08 -18.96
N GLY A 233 12.02 1.74 -18.08
CA GLY A 233 13.04 1.05 -17.26
C GLY A 233 12.45 0.25 -16.10
N ASP A 234 13.12 -0.81 -15.66
CA ASP A 234 12.64 -1.76 -14.63
C ASP A 234 12.26 -1.14 -13.28
N TRP A 235 12.69 0.09 -12.99
CA TRP A 235 12.36 0.83 -11.77
C TRP A 235 10.87 1.18 -11.64
N ILE A 236 10.08 1.02 -12.71
CA ILE A 236 8.62 1.16 -12.68
C ILE A 236 7.88 -0.16 -12.39
N ASP A 237 8.57 -1.29 -12.33
CA ASP A 237 7.93 -2.57 -12.09
C ASP A 237 8.04 -2.99 -10.62
N PHE A 238 6.93 -2.88 -9.89
CA PHE A 238 6.81 -3.31 -8.49
C PHE A 238 6.49 -4.80 -8.32
N GLY A 239 6.81 -5.61 -9.32
CA GLY A 239 6.60 -7.06 -9.28
C GLY A 239 5.12 -7.44 -9.22
N GLY A 240 4.22 -6.55 -9.66
CA GLY A 240 2.78 -6.76 -9.59
C GLY A 240 2.17 -6.66 -8.19
N ALA A 241 2.81 -5.92 -7.26
CA ALA A 241 2.20 -5.60 -5.96
C ALA A 241 1.15 -4.48 -6.08
N PHE A 242 1.43 -3.49 -6.93
CA PHE A 242 0.64 -2.31 -7.24
C PHE A 242 1.25 -1.63 -8.48
N PHE A 243 0.54 -0.69 -9.09
CA PHE A 243 1.00 0.02 -10.30
C PHE A 243 1.31 1.49 -10.05
N THR A 244 0.57 2.12 -9.14
CA THR A 244 0.69 3.56 -8.85
C THR A 244 1.10 3.78 -7.40
N VAL A 245 1.90 4.82 -7.15
CA VAL A 245 2.21 5.32 -5.81
C VAL A 245 1.71 6.76 -5.70
N ALA A 246 0.75 7.03 -4.84
CA ALA A 246 0.52 8.38 -4.36
C ALA A 246 1.40 8.65 -3.14
N ALA A 247 2.30 9.63 -3.24
CA ALA A 247 3.22 10.02 -2.16
C ALA A 247 2.88 11.44 -1.68
N LYS A 248 2.74 11.60 -0.36
CA LYS A 248 2.28 12.85 0.24
C LYS A 248 2.74 13.04 1.68
N GLU A 249 3.00 14.28 2.09
CA GLU A 249 3.34 14.62 3.47
C GLU A 249 2.13 15.10 4.30
N GLY A 250 2.18 14.80 5.60
CA GLY A 250 1.19 15.20 6.59
C GLY A 250 -0.07 14.33 6.55
N THR A 251 -1.23 14.98 6.59
CA THR A 251 -2.52 14.32 6.50
C THR A 251 -2.84 14.00 5.03
N ALA A 252 -2.91 12.70 4.67
CA ALA A 252 -3.10 12.26 3.29
C ALA A 252 -4.36 12.86 2.63
N SER A 253 -5.51 12.83 3.33
CA SER A 253 -6.74 13.52 2.96
C SER A 253 -7.50 13.96 4.23
N GLU A 254 -7.83 15.24 4.35
CA GLU A 254 -8.60 15.76 5.50
C GLU A 254 -10.12 15.63 5.27
N ILE A 255 -10.51 15.08 4.13
CA ILE A 255 -11.90 15.04 3.68
C ILE A 255 -12.25 13.59 3.38
N PHE A 256 -13.36 13.12 3.96
CA PHE A 256 -13.93 11.83 3.59
C PHE A 256 -14.19 11.76 2.08
N HIS A 257 -13.67 10.70 1.46
CA HIS A 257 -13.77 10.44 0.03
C HIS A 257 -13.84 8.92 -0.23
N LEU A 258 -14.12 8.55 -1.48
CA LEU A 258 -13.90 7.21 -2.01
C LEU A 258 -12.88 7.30 -3.14
N ASP A 259 -11.95 6.35 -3.20
CA ASP A 259 -11.03 6.22 -4.33
C ASP A 259 -11.74 5.53 -5.50
N SER A 260 -12.53 6.32 -6.21
CA SER A 260 -13.47 5.81 -7.24
C SER A 260 -12.83 5.18 -8.48
N SER A 261 -11.53 5.37 -8.61
CA SER A 261 -10.70 4.84 -9.68
C SER A 261 -10.11 3.48 -9.33
N ASP A 262 -9.98 3.18 -8.04
CA ASP A 262 -9.42 1.93 -7.57
C ASP A 262 -10.33 0.76 -7.97
N ASP A 263 -9.71 -0.38 -8.25
CA ASP A 263 -10.44 -1.60 -8.58
C ASP A 263 -11.14 -2.15 -7.32
N PRO A 264 -12.47 -2.40 -7.37
CA PRO A 264 -13.23 -2.87 -6.21
C PRO A 264 -12.82 -4.27 -5.73
N ASP A 265 -12.17 -5.05 -6.59
CA ASP A 265 -11.72 -6.42 -6.33
C ASP A 265 -10.21 -6.45 -6.00
N THR A 266 -9.65 -5.33 -5.52
CA THR A 266 -8.25 -5.24 -5.08
C THR A 266 -8.12 -4.54 -3.73
N ILE A 267 -6.89 -4.53 -3.20
CA ILE A 267 -6.54 -3.87 -1.95
C ILE A 267 -5.59 -2.71 -2.28
N THR A 268 -5.96 -1.51 -1.83
CA THR A 268 -5.08 -0.34 -1.79
C THR A 268 -4.32 -0.34 -0.48
N TRP A 269 -3.00 -0.25 -0.55
CA TRP A 269 -2.12 -0.31 0.61
C TRP A 269 -1.62 1.08 0.98
N THR A 270 -1.80 1.48 2.23
CA THR A 270 -1.22 2.70 2.80
C THR A 270 -0.05 2.34 3.70
N VAL A 271 1.12 2.92 3.43
CA VAL A 271 2.36 2.70 4.19
C VAL A 271 2.86 4.06 4.68
N PRO A 272 2.54 4.46 5.91
CA PRO A 272 3.04 5.70 6.48
C PRO A 272 4.44 5.50 7.09
N ILE A 273 5.28 6.52 6.94
CA ILE A 273 6.69 6.50 7.34
C ILE A 273 7.06 7.85 7.96
N GLY A 274 7.79 7.83 9.08
CA GLY A 274 8.26 9.03 9.76
C GLY A 274 7.92 9.04 11.26
N ARG A 275 7.77 10.23 11.82
CA ARG A 275 7.47 10.46 13.24
C ARG A 275 6.33 11.46 13.35
N TRP A 276 5.20 11.00 13.88
CA TRP A 276 4.00 11.81 14.03
C TRP A 276 3.12 11.29 15.18
N VAL A 277 2.09 12.08 15.52
CA VAL A 277 1.01 11.69 16.42
C VAL A 277 -0.33 11.82 15.68
N GLY A 278 -1.27 10.93 15.96
CA GLY A 278 -2.55 10.87 15.24
C GLY A 278 -2.39 10.23 13.86
N GLY A 279 -3.14 10.72 12.86
CA GLY A 279 -3.11 10.14 11.51
C GLY A 279 -3.83 8.79 11.38
N ASP A 280 -4.56 8.36 12.41
CA ASP A 280 -5.37 7.13 12.43
C ASP A 280 -6.32 7.09 11.24
N PHE A 281 -6.42 5.94 10.59
CA PHE A 281 -7.41 5.71 9.55
C PHE A 281 -8.80 5.71 10.16
N SER A 282 -9.68 6.59 9.69
CA SER A 282 -11.09 6.62 10.10
C SER A 282 -11.96 6.15 8.95
N GLY A 283 -12.64 5.02 9.14
CA GLY A 283 -13.65 4.52 8.22
C GLY A 283 -15.04 4.58 8.86
N PRO A 284 -15.90 5.55 8.52
CA PRO A 284 -17.20 5.70 9.16
C PRO A 284 -18.08 4.46 9.02
N GLN A 285 -18.06 3.81 7.84
CA GLN A 285 -18.79 2.56 7.63
C GLN A 285 -18.30 1.40 8.52
N LEU A 286 -17.07 1.49 9.03
CA LEU A 286 -16.51 0.50 9.94
C LEU A 286 -16.88 0.76 11.40
N ASN A 287 -17.37 1.95 11.74
CA ASN A 287 -17.50 2.43 13.11
C ASN A 287 -16.22 2.19 13.96
N THR A 288 -15.05 2.34 13.33
CA THR A 288 -13.75 2.08 13.96
C THR A 288 -12.68 3.03 13.43
N LYS A 289 -11.78 3.45 14.33
CA LYS A 289 -10.48 4.02 13.99
C LYS A 289 -9.42 2.94 14.03
N ILE A 290 -8.60 2.88 12.99
CA ILE A 290 -7.48 1.95 12.92
C ILE A 290 -6.20 2.78 13.08
N PRO A 291 -5.52 2.72 14.23
CA PRO A 291 -4.23 3.37 14.40
C PRO A 291 -3.21 2.72 13.46
N VAL A 292 -2.43 3.56 12.78
CA VAL A 292 -1.36 3.12 11.87
C VAL A 292 -0.10 3.90 12.21
N GLN A 293 0.98 3.17 12.47
CA GLN A 293 2.29 3.63 12.89
C GLN A 293 3.32 3.49 11.77
N SER A 294 4.50 4.07 11.98
CA SER A 294 5.59 4.05 11.00
C SER A 294 6.03 2.63 10.66
N GLY A 295 6.10 2.32 9.36
CA GLY A 295 6.52 1.00 8.87
C GLY A 295 5.46 -0.10 8.93
N GLN A 296 4.27 0.18 9.47
CA GLN A 296 3.10 -0.68 9.28
C GLN A 296 2.54 -0.51 7.86
N ALA A 297 1.69 -1.44 7.42
CA ALA A 297 0.88 -1.27 6.22
C ALA A 297 -0.60 -1.49 6.53
N LEU A 298 -1.45 -0.62 5.98
CA LEU A 298 -2.90 -0.74 6.05
C LEU A 298 -3.45 -1.01 4.64
N GLY A 299 -3.94 -2.22 4.40
CA GLY A 299 -4.69 -2.57 3.19
C GLY A 299 -6.17 -2.25 3.35
N VAL A 300 -6.79 -1.56 2.39
CA VAL A 300 -8.20 -1.14 2.44
C VAL A 300 -8.85 -1.34 1.06
N THR A 301 -10.12 -1.73 1.02
CA THR A 301 -10.95 -1.64 -0.20
C THR A 301 -11.52 -0.21 -0.35
N THR A 302 -10.66 0.74 -0.70
CA THR A 302 -10.91 2.19 -0.79
C THR A 302 -12.03 2.58 -1.78
N ARG A 303 -12.39 1.68 -2.70
CA ARG A 303 -13.53 1.87 -3.59
C ARG A 303 -14.88 1.75 -2.87
N LEU A 304 -14.94 0.98 -1.78
CA LEU A 304 -16.14 0.68 -1.00
C LEU A 304 -16.15 1.40 0.36
N LEU A 305 -14.98 1.57 0.97
CA LEU A 305 -14.85 2.24 2.25
C LEU A 305 -14.50 3.71 2.06
N SER A 306 -15.33 4.59 2.63
CA SER A 306 -14.96 5.99 2.72
C SER A 306 -13.97 6.18 3.84
N ASP A 307 -12.94 6.95 3.57
CA ASP A 307 -11.87 7.17 4.52
C ASP A 307 -11.42 8.62 4.59
N SER A 308 -10.89 8.93 5.78
CA SER A 308 -10.12 10.13 6.08
C SER A 308 -9.21 9.79 7.25
N PRO A 309 -7.89 10.01 7.17
CA PRO A 309 -7.06 10.02 8.36
C PRO A 309 -7.49 11.13 9.33
N THR A 310 -7.29 10.89 10.63
CA THR A 310 -7.32 11.96 11.63
C THR A 310 -6.17 12.94 11.40
N LEU A 311 -6.31 14.17 11.91
CA LEU A 311 -5.26 15.19 11.78
C LEU A 311 -4.00 14.77 12.55
N THR A 312 -2.84 15.09 11.97
CA THR A 312 -1.55 15.04 12.68
C THR A 312 -1.28 16.36 13.39
N ASN A 313 -0.32 16.38 14.32
CA ASN A 313 0.09 17.61 14.98
C ASN A 313 0.99 18.47 14.07
N ASP A 314 1.05 19.77 14.35
CA ASP A 314 1.98 20.67 13.69
C ASP A 314 3.44 20.29 14.00
N GLY A 315 4.29 20.26 12.96
CA GLY A 315 5.71 19.89 13.08
C GLY A 315 5.99 18.39 12.98
N ASP A 316 4.94 17.55 12.88
CA ASP A 316 5.09 16.14 12.59
C ASP A 316 5.63 15.90 11.17
N TYR A 317 6.43 14.84 11.03
CA TYR A 317 6.95 14.41 9.74
C TYR A 317 6.39 13.05 9.37
N ARG A 318 5.36 13.05 8.53
CA ARG A 318 4.64 11.86 8.08
C ARG A 318 4.60 11.82 6.56
N LEU A 319 5.38 10.93 5.95
CA LEU A 319 5.23 10.56 4.55
C LEU A 319 4.22 9.42 4.46
N VAL A 320 3.16 9.60 3.67
CA VAL A 320 2.18 8.55 3.38
C VAL A 320 2.38 8.08 1.95
N LEU A 321 2.59 6.78 1.78
CA LEU A 321 2.58 6.12 0.48
C LEU A 321 1.27 5.35 0.33
N THR A 322 0.40 5.78 -0.57
CA THR A 322 -0.79 5.03 -0.98
C THR A 322 -0.48 4.29 -2.27
N LEU A 323 -0.55 2.97 -2.22
CA LEU A 323 -0.13 2.04 -3.25
C LEU A 323 -1.38 1.37 -3.81
N PHE A 324 -1.72 1.67 -5.06
CA PHE A 324 -3.01 1.26 -5.61
C PHE A 324 -2.89 0.75 -7.04
N SER A 325 -3.97 0.10 -7.48
CA SER A 325 -4.16 -0.38 -8.84
C SER A 325 -5.53 0.07 -9.30
N ASP A 326 -5.58 0.90 -10.35
CA ASP A 326 -6.87 1.37 -10.84
C ASP A 326 -7.62 0.27 -11.61
N LYS A 327 -8.94 0.38 -11.64
CA LYS A 327 -9.83 -0.60 -12.28
C LYS A 327 -9.57 -0.81 -13.78
N PHE A 328 -9.05 0.19 -14.48
CA PHE A 328 -8.73 0.05 -15.90
C PHE A 328 -7.42 -0.68 -16.12
N LEU A 329 -6.42 -0.50 -15.24
CA LEU A 329 -5.22 -1.35 -15.22
C LEU A 329 -5.58 -2.80 -14.90
N MET A 330 -6.44 -3.01 -13.91
CA MET A 330 -6.80 -4.36 -13.47
C MET A 330 -7.64 -5.12 -14.51
N LYS A 331 -8.42 -4.44 -15.35
CA LYS A 331 -9.13 -5.06 -16.49
C LYS A 331 -8.21 -5.78 -17.48
N HIS A 332 -6.93 -5.40 -17.57
CA HIS A 332 -5.96 -6.12 -18.41
C HIS A 332 -5.65 -7.53 -17.90
N ALA A 333 -6.00 -7.85 -16.66
CA ALA A 333 -5.90 -9.22 -16.12
C ALA A 333 -7.05 -10.14 -16.52
N ASP A 334 -8.15 -9.56 -16.99
CA ASP A 334 -9.41 -10.25 -17.21
C ASP A 334 -9.51 -10.64 -18.70
N PRO A 335 -10.02 -11.83 -19.01
CA PRO A 335 -10.16 -12.25 -20.41
C PRO A 335 -11.09 -11.28 -21.15
N THR A 336 -10.72 -10.88 -22.36
CA THR A 336 -11.59 -10.09 -23.22
C THR A 336 -12.89 -10.89 -23.43
N PRO A 337 -14.07 -10.31 -23.13
CA PRO A 337 -15.33 -10.95 -23.47
C PRO A 337 -15.34 -11.27 -24.97
N GLN A 338 -15.54 -12.53 -25.33
CA GLN A 338 -15.67 -12.95 -26.73
C GLN A 338 -16.97 -12.47 -27.35
#